data_AF-A0A8T4RJH7-F1
#
_entry.id   AF-A0A8T4RJH7-F1
#
_cell.length_a   1.000
_cell.length_b   1.000
_cell.length_c   1.000
_cell.angle_alpha   90.00
_cell.angle_beta   90.00
_cell.angle_gamma   90.00
#
_symmetry.space_group_name_H-M   'P 1'
#
loop_
_entity.id
_entity.type
_entity.pdbx_description
1 polymer ?
#
loop_
_entity_poly.entity_id
_entity_poly.type
_entity_poly.pdbx_seq_one_letter_code
_entity_poly.pdbx_strand_id
1 'polypeptide(L)'
;MLSDNRELIRKVINTYPEVFESLLEFERTKKIPKLYRRKRINLTIDENILREFKAYSRKNNINMSRFIEEKMLNALKDRKSSGN
;
A
#
# COMPACT_ATOMS: atom_id res chain seq x y z
N MET A 1 -30.71 -15.88 -5.92
CA MET A 1 -29.82 -16.35 -4.84
C MET A 1 -28.49 -16.93 -5.35
N LEU A 2 -28.46 -17.89 -6.29
CA LEU A 2 -27.18 -18.39 -6.85
C LEU A 2 -26.48 -17.42 -7.84
N SER A 3 -27.25 -16.56 -8.51
CA SER A 3 -26.76 -15.55 -9.47
C SER A 3 -25.90 -14.49 -8.80
N ASP A 4 -26.37 -13.96 -7.66
CA ASP A 4 -25.76 -12.83 -6.96
C ASP A 4 -24.41 -13.21 -6.38
N ASN A 5 -24.28 -14.47 -5.92
CA ASN A 5 -23.02 -15.03 -5.44
C ASN A 5 -21.99 -15.17 -6.57
N ARG A 6 -22.39 -15.54 -7.78
CA ARG A 6 -21.46 -15.65 -8.93
C ARG A 6 -20.91 -14.30 -9.35
N GLU A 7 -21.76 -13.27 -9.36
CA GLU A 7 -21.31 -11.90 -9.66
C GLU A 7 -20.41 -11.35 -8.57
N LEU A 8 -20.72 -11.60 -7.29
CA LEU A 8 -19.88 -11.24 -6.17
C LEU A 8 -18.50 -11.92 -6.26
N ILE A 9 -18.47 -13.23 -6.54
CA ILE A 9 -17.22 -13.99 -6.70
C ILE A 9 -16.38 -13.42 -7.84
N ARG A 10 -16.98 -13.13 -9.01
CA ARG A 10 -16.26 -12.50 -10.13
C ARG A 10 -15.69 -11.14 -9.74
N LYS A 11 -16.46 -10.31 -9.02
CA LYS A 11 -15.97 -9.03 -8.52
C LYS A 11 -14.78 -9.20 -7.59
N VAL A 12 -14.85 -10.13 -6.64
CA VAL A 12 -13.77 -10.40 -5.68
C VAL A 12 -12.51 -10.89 -6.40
N ILE A 13 -12.63 -11.82 -7.34
CA ILE A 13 -11.50 -12.33 -8.15
C ILE A 13 -10.84 -11.19 -8.93
N ASN A 14 -11.63 -10.35 -9.59
CA ASN A 14 -11.09 -9.22 -10.36
C ASN A 14 -10.50 -8.12 -9.49
N THR A 15 -10.97 -7.98 -8.24
CA THR A 15 -10.47 -6.96 -7.31
C THR A 15 -9.15 -7.35 -6.65
N TYR A 16 -8.92 -8.65 -6.45
CA TYR A 16 -7.74 -9.15 -5.73
C TYR A 16 -7.05 -10.33 -6.45
N PRO A 17 -6.69 -10.19 -7.74
CA PRO A 17 -6.06 -11.28 -8.52
C PRO A 17 -4.78 -11.81 -7.86
N GLU A 18 -4.00 -10.93 -7.23
CA GLU A 18 -2.74 -11.27 -6.56
C GLU A 18 -2.93 -12.22 -5.36
N VAL A 19 -4.08 -12.14 -4.67
CA VAL A 19 -4.41 -13.03 -3.56
C VAL A 19 -4.58 -14.46 -4.07
N PHE A 20 -5.26 -14.63 -5.20
CA PHE A 20 -5.47 -15.95 -5.80
C PHE A 20 -4.18 -16.53 -6.39
N GLU A 21 -3.34 -15.70 -7.02
CA GLU A 21 -2.01 -16.12 -7.47
C GLU A 21 -1.15 -16.64 -6.32
N SER A 22 -1.23 -16.00 -5.14
CA SER A 22 -0.51 -16.46 -3.96
C SER A 22 -1.04 -17.75 -3.35
N LEU A 23 -2.35 -17.98 -3.45
CA LEU A 23 -2.94 -19.26 -3.04
C LEU A 23 -2.48 -20.39 -3.95
N LEU A 24 -2.43 -20.17 -5.27
CA LEU A 24 -1.87 -21.13 -6.24
C LEU A 24 -0.38 -21.41 -5.97
N GLU A 25 0.39 -20.38 -5.64
CA GLU A 25 1.81 -20.53 -5.31
C GLU A 25 2.01 -21.27 -3.98
N PHE A 26 1.11 -21.10 -3.00
CA PHE A 26 1.10 -21.89 -1.78
C PHE A 26 0.81 -23.37 -2.05
N GLU A 27 -0.11 -23.72 -2.94
CA GLU A 27 -0.36 -25.14 -3.26
C GLU A 27 0.89 -25.85 -3.75
N ARG A 28 1.68 -25.15 -4.59
CA ARG A 28 2.94 -25.63 -5.17
C ARG A 28 4.09 -25.67 -4.17
N THR A 29 4.24 -24.62 -3.36
CA THR A 29 5.44 -24.39 -2.54
C THR A 29 5.25 -24.67 -1.04
N LYS A 30 4.00 -24.84 -0.61
CA LYS A 30 3.55 -24.88 0.79
C LYS A 30 3.97 -23.65 1.62
N LYS A 31 4.25 -22.52 0.95
CA LYS A 31 4.61 -21.24 1.57
C LYS A 31 3.77 -20.13 0.98
N ILE A 32 3.12 -19.31 1.83
CA ILE A 32 2.31 -18.19 1.35
C ILE A 32 3.26 -17.05 0.95
N PRO A 33 3.28 -16.61 -0.32
CA PRO A 33 4.05 -15.45 -0.74
C PRO A 33 3.59 -14.22 0.03
N LYS A 34 4.53 -13.41 0.52
CA LYS A 34 4.18 -12.18 1.24
C LYS A 34 3.82 -11.09 0.22
N LEU A 35 2.58 -11.10 -0.25
CA LEU A 35 2.02 -10.19 -1.27
C LEU A 35 2.23 -8.71 -0.96
N TYR A 36 2.00 -8.32 0.28
CA TYR A 36 1.94 -6.91 0.68
C TYR A 36 3.14 -6.52 1.56
N ARG A 37 4.36 -6.92 1.17
CA ARG A 37 5.54 -6.39 1.87
C ARG A 37 5.72 -4.92 1.53
N ARG A 38 5.85 -4.10 2.56
CA ARG A 38 6.45 -2.77 2.44
C ARG A 38 7.81 -2.93 1.75
N LYS A 39 7.95 -2.30 0.59
CA LYS A 39 9.24 -2.19 -0.10
C LYS A 39 9.97 -0.98 0.47
N ARG A 40 11.28 -1.12 0.68
CA ARG A 40 12.15 0.01 0.99
C ARG A 40 12.35 0.81 -0.30
N ILE A 41 12.22 2.12 -0.19
CA ILE A 41 12.52 3.04 -1.28
C ILE A 41 13.78 3.82 -0.91
N ASN A 42 14.64 4.07 -1.89
CA ASN A 42 15.79 4.94 -1.74
C ASN A 42 15.39 6.32 -2.26
N LEU A 43 15.42 7.33 -1.39
CA LEU A 43 15.10 8.70 -1.71
C LEU A 43 16.20 9.62 -1.19
N THR A 44 16.46 10.68 -1.93
CA THR A 44 17.41 11.73 -1.56
C THR A 44 16.61 12.95 -1.11
N ILE A 45 16.97 13.52 0.05
CA ILE A 45 16.33 14.70 0.64
C ILE A 45 17.45 15.59 1.18
N ASP A 46 17.24 16.90 1.15
CA ASP A 46 18.15 17.87 1.77
C ASP A 46 18.40 17.55 3.25
N GLU A 47 19.64 17.74 3.69
CA GLU A 47 20.09 17.38 5.04
C GLU A 47 19.43 18.25 6.13
N ASN A 48 19.29 19.55 5.89
CA ASN A 48 18.68 20.46 6.86
C ASN A 48 17.20 20.14 7.06
N ILE A 49 16.49 19.87 5.95
CA ILE A 49 15.09 19.43 5.97
C ILE A 49 14.95 18.12 6.76
N LEU A 50 15.82 17.14 6.50
CA LEU A 50 15.78 15.86 7.21
C LEU A 50 16.03 16.03 8.71
N ARG A 51 16.97 16.91 9.09
CA ARG A 51 17.28 17.20 10.49
C ARG A 51 16.08 17.81 11.21
N GLU A 52 15.46 18.83 10.62
CA GLU A 52 14.27 19.48 11.17
C GLU A 52 13.08 18.52 11.25
N PHE A 53 12.86 17.72 10.20
CA PHE A 53 11.77 16.76 10.17
C PHE A 53 11.93 15.64 11.22
N LYS A 54 13.16 15.19 11.47
CA LYS A 54 13.46 14.24 12.57
C LYS A 54 13.16 14.87 13.93
N ALA A 55 13.57 16.11 14.16
CA ALA A 55 13.31 16.82 15.41
C ALA A 55 11.80 17.00 15.64
N TYR A 56 11.07 17.44 14.61
CA TYR A 56 9.61 17.53 14.61
C TYR A 56 8.95 16.18 14.93
N SER A 57 9.38 15.11 14.26
CA SER A 57 8.81 13.78 14.45
C SER A 57 9.01 13.26 15.88
N ARG A 58 10.19 13.48 16.46
CA ARG A 58 10.48 13.11 17.86
C ARG A 58 9.62 13.90 18.84
N LYS A 59 9.51 15.21 18.66
CA LYS A 59 8.72 16.09 19.54
C LYS A 59 7.23 15.73 19.56
N ASN A 60 6.70 15.29 18.42
CA ASN A 60 5.27 14.99 18.25
C ASN A 60 4.95 13.49 18.29
N ASN A 61 5.93 12.63 18.61
CA ASN A 61 5.78 11.17 18.61
C ASN A 61 5.22 10.60 17.28
N ILE A 62 5.69 11.12 16.15
CA ILE A 62 5.25 10.75 14.80
C ILE A 62 6.20 9.71 14.19
N ASN A 63 5.62 8.67 13.59
CA ASN A 63 6.38 7.74 12.74
C ASN A 63 6.61 8.36 11.36
N MET A 64 7.87 8.66 11.03
CA MET A 64 8.23 9.30 9.76
C MET A 64 7.75 8.54 8.52
N SER A 65 7.93 7.22 8.49
CA SER A 65 7.54 6.41 7.33
C SER A 65 6.03 6.46 7.09
N ARG A 66 5.25 6.34 8.16
CA ARG A 66 3.78 6.44 8.09
C ARG A 66 3.34 7.83 7.64
N PHE A 67 3.95 8.88 8.18
CA PHE A 67 3.63 10.25 7.79
C PHE A 67 3.88 10.49 6.30
N ILE A 68 5.02 10.05 5.78
CA ILE A 68 5.36 10.17 4.36
C ILE A 68 4.36 9.37 3.51
N GLU A 69 4.06 8.13 3.91
CA GLU A 69 3.09 7.26 3.22
C GLU A 69 1.70 7.93 3.14
N GLU A 70 1.21 8.52 4.24
CA GLU A 70 -0.05 9.27 4.28
C GLU A 70 -0.04 10.49 3.35
N LYS A 71 1.06 11.26 3.33
CA LYS A 71 1.22 12.40 2.42
C LYS A 71 1.24 11.97 0.95
N MET A 72 1.91 10.86 0.63
CA MET A 72 1.90 10.30 -0.73
C MET A 72 0.50 9.86 -1.15
N LEU A 73 -0.25 9.20 -0.25
CA LEU A 73 -1.63 8.77 -0.52
C LEU A 73 -2.55 9.97 -0.80
N ASN A 74 -2.43 11.05 -0.03
CA ASN A 74 -3.24 12.25 -0.23
C ASN A 74 -2.92 12.91 -1.58
N ALA A 75 -1.63 13.07 -1.91
CA ALA A 75 -1.21 13.61 -3.21
C ALA A 75 -1.76 12.79 -4.40
N LEU A 76 -1.82 11.46 -4.27
CA LEU A 76 -2.40 10.58 -5.29
C LEU A 76 -3.93 10.71 -5.40
N LYS A 77 -4.63 10.96 -4.29
CA LYS A 77 -6.08 11.21 -4.29
C LYS A 77 -6.40 12.53 -4.97
N ASP A 78 -5.69 13.59 -4.60
CA ASP A 78 -5.88 14.92 -5.17
C ASP A 78 -5.69 14.91 -6.69
N ARG A 79 -4.67 14.19 -7.18
CA ARG A 79 -4.48 13.96 -8.63
C ARG A 79 -5.68 13.30 -9.31
N LYS A 80 -6.31 12.32 -8.66
CA LYS A 80 -7.48 11.61 -9.23
C LYS A 80 -8.73 12.48 -9.22
N SER A 81 -8.86 13.40 -8.25
CA SER A 81 -9.98 14.34 -8.15
C SER A 81 -9.88 15.51 -9.13
N SER A 82 -8.67 15.91 -9.54
CA SER A 82 -8.44 16.96 -10.55
C SER A 82 -8.39 16.46 -11.99
N GLY A 83 -8.61 15.16 -12.21
CA GLY A 83 -8.60 14.50 -13.52
C GLY A 83 -9.97 14.02 -13.98
N ASN A 84 -11.02 14.81 -13.73
CA ASN A 84 -12.34 14.68 -14.35
C ASN A 84 -12.61 15.92 -15.20
#